data_AF-A0A7C0ZZT9-F1
#
_entry.id   AF-A0A7C0ZZT9-F1
#
_cell.length_a   1.000
_cell.length_b   1.000
_cell.length_c   1.000
_cell.angle_alpha   90.00
_cell.angle_beta   90.00
_cell.angle_gamma   90.00
#
_symmetry.space_group_name_H-M   'P 1'
#
loop_
_entity.id
_entity.type
_entity.pdbx_description
1 polymer ?
#
loop_
_entity_poly.entity_id
_entity_poly.type
_entity_poly.pdbx_seq_one_letter_code
_entity_poly.pdbx_strand_id
1 'polypeptide(L)'
;MAHIPDSESAPKIEDFRDALVDAFNARDLDGVGELLGEEVTSDVFDGVGVEAALHGLSDLWIRYPLLVASRGDCEGDSVIALWFPGEEGKFRSVGFLELTIEDGAIEHVTYIDDDEAELTAEPPDESELAEWFDWAEWDRGEETTPEGPFG
;
A
#
# COMPACT_ATOMS: atom_id res chain seq x y z
N MET A 1 14.18 24.87 -36.55
CA MET A 1 13.78 23.66 -35.81
C MET A 1 13.34 24.13 -34.44
N ALA A 2 12.05 24.02 -34.13
CA ALA A 2 11.52 24.38 -32.83
C ALA A 2 12.07 23.38 -31.80
N HIS A 3 12.80 23.89 -30.81
CA HIS A 3 13.07 23.16 -29.58
C HIS A 3 11.75 23.17 -28.82
N ILE A 4 11.06 22.04 -28.80
CA ILE A 4 10.00 21.80 -27.82
C ILE A 4 10.77 21.64 -26.50
N PRO A 5 10.60 22.51 -25.50
CA PRO A 5 11.08 22.17 -24.17
C PRO A 5 10.33 20.91 -23.75
N ASP A 6 11.10 19.95 -23.24
CA ASP A 6 10.65 18.79 -22.49
C ASP A 6 9.33 19.11 -21.80
N SER A 7 8.25 18.43 -22.19
CA SER A 7 7.01 18.50 -21.42
C SER A 7 7.40 18.12 -20.00
N GLU A 8 7.23 19.05 -19.05
CA GLU A 8 7.12 18.73 -17.63
C GLU A 8 6.18 17.53 -17.56
N SER A 9 6.79 16.35 -17.41
CA SER A 9 6.09 15.10 -17.59
C SER A 9 5.11 15.04 -16.44
N ALA A 10 3.81 15.00 -16.75
CA ALA A 10 2.80 14.71 -15.74
C ALA A 10 3.29 13.53 -14.90
N PRO A 11 3.14 13.59 -13.57
CA PRO A 11 3.62 12.53 -12.69
C PRO A 11 3.08 11.20 -13.20
N LYS A 12 3.97 10.21 -13.39
CA LYS A 12 3.59 8.95 -14.01
C LYS A 12 2.89 8.10 -12.97
N ILE A 13 2.06 7.17 -13.43
CA ILE A 13 1.43 6.18 -12.56
C ILE A 13 2.44 5.41 -11.70
N GLU A 14 3.64 5.19 -12.24
CA GLU A 14 4.78 4.59 -11.53
C GLU A 14 5.18 5.41 -10.30
N ASP A 15 5.19 6.74 -10.37
CA ASP A 15 5.55 7.61 -9.24
C ASP A 15 4.50 7.52 -8.11
N PHE A 16 3.21 7.51 -8.46
CA PHE A 16 2.12 7.35 -7.49
C PHE A 16 2.10 5.95 -6.88
N ARG A 17 2.34 4.91 -7.70
CA ARG A 17 2.47 3.53 -7.22
C ARG A 17 3.58 3.44 -6.18
N ASP A 18 4.76 3.95 -6.52
CA ASP A 18 5.94 3.89 -5.65
C ASP A 18 5.70 4.67 -4.35
N ALA A 19 5.12 5.87 -4.43
CA ALA A 19 4.78 6.68 -3.25
C ALA A 19 3.72 6.00 -2.37
N LEU A 20 2.70 5.39 -2.98
CA LEU A 20 1.64 4.71 -2.24
C LEU A 20 2.16 3.43 -1.57
N VAL A 21 3.03 2.67 -2.24
CA VAL A 21 3.69 1.49 -1.64
C VAL A 21 4.53 1.88 -0.43
N ASP A 22 5.31 2.96 -0.54
CA ASP A 22 6.16 3.47 0.54
C ASP A 22 5.32 3.92 1.74
N ALA A 23 4.32 4.79 1.49
CA ALA A 23 3.40 5.26 2.53
C ALA A 23 2.58 4.12 3.16
N PHE A 24 2.19 3.13 2.36
CA PHE A 24 1.45 1.97 2.85
C PHE A 24 2.30 1.12 3.80
N ASN A 25 3.53 0.79 3.41
CA ASN A 25 4.43 -0.01 4.24
C ASN A 25 4.95 0.77 5.46
N ALA A 26 5.06 2.10 5.36
CA ALA A 26 5.39 2.98 6.47
C ALA A 26 4.21 3.21 7.44
N ARG A 27 3.00 2.74 7.10
CA ARG A 27 1.75 3.02 7.81
C ARG A 27 1.45 4.53 7.96
N ASP A 28 1.88 5.31 6.98
CA ASP A 28 1.77 6.76 7.00
C ASP A 28 0.46 7.22 6.35
N LEU A 29 -0.60 7.35 7.15
CA LEU A 29 -1.91 7.79 6.67
C LEU A 29 -1.88 9.21 6.08
N ASP A 30 -1.00 10.06 6.59
CA ASP A 30 -0.86 11.44 6.10
C ASP A 30 -0.32 11.43 4.66
N GLY A 31 0.78 10.72 4.41
CA GLY A 31 1.36 10.55 3.09
C GLY A 31 0.45 9.80 2.11
N VAL A 32 -0.33 8.81 2.57
CA VAL A 32 -1.39 8.23 1.72
C VAL A 32 -2.42 9.30 1.36
N GLY A 33 -2.87 10.09 2.33
CA GLY A 33 -3.87 11.14 2.14
C GLY A 33 -3.45 12.21 1.13
N GLU A 34 -2.15 12.54 1.07
CA GLU A 34 -1.60 13.49 0.09
C GLU A 34 -1.65 12.99 -1.36
N LEU A 35 -1.73 11.67 -1.58
CA LEU A 35 -1.78 11.06 -2.92
C LEU A 35 -3.21 10.91 -3.44
N LEU A 36 -4.21 10.95 -2.55
CA LEU A 36 -5.60 10.70 -2.87
C LEU A 36 -6.31 11.96 -3.35
N GLY A 37 -7.20 11.77 -4.32
CA GLY A 37 -8.13 12.79 -4.79
C GLY A 37 -9.21 13.12 -3.77
N GLU A 38 -9.76 14.34 -3.85
CA GLU A 38 -10.81 14.82 -2.93
C GLU A 38 -12.06 13.92 -2.95
N GLU A 39 -12.38 13.33 -4.11
CA GLU A 39 -13.54 12.46 -4.32
C GLU A 39 -13.14 10.99 -4.55
N VAL A 40 -11.97 10.58 -4.05
CA VAL A 40 -11.43 9.22 -4.26
C VAL A 40 -12.42 8.13 -3.86
N THR A 41 -12.46 7.06 -4.64
CA THR A 41 -13.28 5.87 -4.38
C THR A 41 -12.47 4.59 -4.47
N SER A 42 -12.94 3.49 -3.87
CA SER A 42 -12.28 2.19 -3.97
C SER A 42 -13.24 1.03 -3.76
N ASP A 43 -12.88 -0.14 -4.28
CA ASP A 43 -13.50 -1.41 -3.92
C ASP A 43 -13.04 -1.95 -2.55
N VAL A 44 -11.93 -1.43 -2.00
CA VAL A 44 -11.32 -1.91 -0.74
C VAL A 44 -12.02 -1.31 0.48
N PHE A 45 -12.53 -0.09 0.36
CA PHE A 45 -13.13 0.66 1.46
C PHE A 45 -14.46 1.27 1.09
N ASP A 46 -15.35 1.42 2.07
CA ASP A 46 -16.70 1.95 1.86
C ASP A 46 -16.70 3.48 2.02
N GLY A 47 -17.22 4.19 1.02
CA GLY A 47 -17.41 5.64 1.03
C GLY A 47 -16.73 6.37 -0.13
N VAL A 48 -16.82 7.70 -0.10
CA VAL A 48 -16.24 8.61 -1.10
C VAL A 48 -15.40 9.66 -0.38
N GLY A 49 -14.22 9.93 -0.92
CA GLY A 49 -13.29 10.95 -0.48
C GLY A 49 -12.21 10.45 0.48
N VAL A 50 -11.21 11.32 0.67
CA VAL A 50 -9.96 11.02 1.39
C VAL A 50 -10.23 10.48 2.80
N GLU A 51 -11.15 11.10 3.55
CA GLU A 51 -11.46 10.65 4.92
C GLU A 51 -11.98 9.21 4.97
N ALA A 52 -12.84 8.83 4.02
CA ALA A 52 -13.39 7.48 3.93
C ALA A 52 -12.30 6.47 3.55
N ALA A 53 -11.43 6.83 2.59
CA ALA A 53 -10.28 6.04 2.19
C ALA A 53 -9.31 5.78 3.33
N LEU A 54 -8.90 6.82 4.05
CA LEU A 54 -7.97 6.71 5.19
C LEU A 54 -8.57 5.89 6.33
N HIS A 55 -9.86 6.07 6.61
CA HIS A 55 -10.54 5.27 7.62
C HIS A 55 -10.61 3.79 7.24
N GLY A 56 -10.93 3.48 5.97
CA GLY A 56 -10.97 2.11 5.47
C GLY A 56 -9.59 1.45 5.45
N LEU A 57 -8.56 2.19 5.05
CA LEU A 57 -7.18 1.73 5.09
C LEU A 57 -6.72 1.44 6.52
N SER A 58 -7.07 2.30 7.47
CA SER A 58 -6.79 2.09 8.88
C SER A 58 -7.47 0.82 9.42
N ASP A 59 -8.76 0.59 9.10
CA ASP A 59 -9.46 -0.65 9.49
C ASP A 59 -8.80 -1.90 8.88
N LEU A 60 -8.36 -1.80 7.62
CA LEU A 60 -7.66 -2.86 6.92
C LEU A 60 -6.32 -3.21 7.59
N TRP A 61 -5.52 -2.22 8.01
CA TRP A 61 -4.29 -2.50 8.78
C TRP A 61 -4.55 -3.08 10.16
N ILE A 62 -5.63 -2.65 10.84
CA ILE A 62 -6.02 -3.24 12.13
C ILE A 62 -6.41 -4.72 11.94
N ARG A 63 -7.16 -5.04 10.89
CA ARG A 63 -7.57 -6.43 10.59
C ARG A 63 -6.40 -7.28 10.08
N TYR A 64 -5.50 -6.68 9.31
CA TYR A 64 -4.41 -7.36 8.63
C TYR A 64 -3.07 -6.64 8.86
N PRO A 65 -2.53 -6.69 10.09
CA PRO A 65 -1.34 -5.91 10.48
C PRO A 65 -0.05 -6.35 9.77
N LEU A 66 -0.06 -7.55 9.17
CA LEU A 66 1.07 -8.11 8.44
C LEU A 66 0.93 -7.96 6.92
N LEU A 67 -0.10 -7.27 6.45
CA LEU A 67 -0.29 -7.01 5.03
C LEU A 67 0.75 -6.00 4.55
N VAL A 68 1.44 -6.33 3.47
CA VAL A 68 2.50 -5.49 2.88
C VAL A 68 2.26 -5.32 1.39
N ALA A 69 2.70 -4.19 0.86
CA ALA A 69 2.56 -3.84 -0.55
C ALA A 69 3.93 -3.88 -1.25
N SER A 70 3.95 -4.31 -2.51
CA SER A 70 5.12 -4.18 -3.37
C SER A 70 4.74 -3.74 -4.78
N ARG A 71 5.74 -3.39 -5.57
CA ARG A 71 5.56 -3.01 -6.97
C ARG A 71 5.23 -4.27 -7.78
N GLY A 72 4.21 -4.15 -8.63
CA GLY A 72 3.84 -5.17 -9.58
C GLY A 72 3.52 -4.60 -10.95
N ASP A 73 3.45 -5.48 -11.91
CA ASP A 73 3.01 -5.22 -13.28
C ASP A 73 2.04 -6.34 -13.68
N CYS A 74 0.85 -5.97 -14.15
CA CYS A 74 -0.17 -6.90 -14.63
C CYS A 74 -0.49 -6.58 -16.09
N GLU A 75 -0.24 -7.51 -17.01
CA GLU A 75 -0.46 -7.33 -18.45
C GLU A 75 0.21 -6.09 -19.09
N GLY A 76 1.19 -5.48 -18.41
CA GLY A 76 1.90 -4.27 -18.85
C GLY A 76 1.43 -2.99 -18.16
N ASP A 77 0.42 -3.06 -17.29
CA ASP A 77 -0.05 -1.97 -16.45
C ASP A 77 0.60 -2.03 -15.06
N SER A 78 0.99 -0.86 -14.54
CA SER A 78 1.63 -0.75 -13.23
C SER A 78 0.60 -0.90 -12.11
N VAL A 79 0.80 -1.90 -11.27
CA VAL A 79 -0.11 -2.26 -10.17
C VAL A 79 0.64 -2.35 -8.84
N ILE A 80 -0.11 -2.39 -7.74
CA ILE A 80 0.44 -2.65 -6.40
C ILE A 80 0.07 -4.06 -5.99
N ALA A 81 1.06 -4.93 -5.83
CA ALA A 81 0.82 -6.29 -5.34
C ALA A 81 0.71 -6.30 -3.82
N LEU A 82 -0.30 -6.99 -3.30
CA LEU A 82 -0.52 -7.15 -1.87
C LEU A 82 -0.12 -8.55 -1.42
N TRP A 83 0.63 -8.63 -0.31
CA TRP A 83 1.20 -9.87 0.17
C TRP A 83 0.93 -10.09 1.65
N PHE A 84 0.68 -11.35 2.02
CA PHE A 84 0.77 -11.80 3.40
C PHE A 84 2.01 -12.64 3.62
N PRO A 85 2.66 -12.53 4.79
CA PRO A 85 3.64 -13.52 5.21
C PRO A 85 2.92 -14.86 5.42
N GLY A 86 3.34 -15.85 4.66
CA GLY A 86 2.92 -17.24 4.80
C GLY A 86 3.84 -18.04 5.71
N GLU A 87 3.62 -19.35 5.73
CA GLU A 87 4.47 -20.27 6.49
C GLU A 87 5.86 -20.39 5.84
N GLU A 88 6.90 -20.57 6.68
CA GLU A 88 8.29 -20.79 6.25
C GLU A 88 8.97 -19.61 5.54
N GLY A 89 8.55 -18.36 5.80
CA GLY A 89 9.19 -17.16 5.25
C GLY A 89 8.86 -16.90 3.78
N LYS A 90 7.77 -17.49 3.27
CA LYS A 90 7.28 -17.25 1.91
C LYS A 90 6.12 -16.27 1.95
N PHE A 91 6.11 -15.33 1.01
CA PHE A 91 4.96 -14.46 0.81
C PHE A 91 3.91 -15.12 -0.08
N ARG A 92 2.65 -14.91 0.27
CA ARG A 92 1.50 -15.26 -0.57
C ARG A 92 0.86 -13.98 -1.06
N SER A 93 0.75 -13.81 -2.37
CA SER A 93 -0.04 -12.72 -2.94
C SER A 93 -1.51 -12.96 -2.62
N VAL A 94 -2.21 -11.90 -2.25
CA VAL A 94 -3.66 -11.92 -1.99
C VAL A 94 -4.44 -11.07 -2.98
N GLY A 95 -3.78 -10.59 -4.02
CA GLY A 95 -4.36 -9.73 -5.04
C GLY A 95 -3.48 -8.52 -5.30
N PHE A 96 -3.98 -7.64 -6.13
CA PHE A 96 -3.29 -6.42 -6.51
C PHE A 96 -4.29 -5.26 -6.63
N LEU A 97 -3.74 -4.04 -6.52
CA LEU A 97 -4.48 -2.80 -6.65
C LEU A 97 -4.10 -2.13 -7.96
N GLU A 98 -5.12 -1.72 -8.71
CA GLU A 98 -4.97 -0.86 -9.88
C GLU A 98 -5.34 0.57 -9.48
N LEU A 99 -4.52 1.53 -9.90
CA LEU A 99 -4.72 2.94 -9.58
C LEU A 99 -5.22 3.68 -10.81
N THR A 100 -6.34 4.38 -10.67
CA THR A 100 -6.78 5.35 -11.66
C THR A 100 -6.39 6.75 -11.19
N ILE A 101 -5.61 7.44 -12.02
CA ILE A 101 -5.11 8.79 -11.71
C ILE A 101 -5.76 9.77 -12.67
N GLU A 102 -6.41 10.78 -12.12
CA GLU A 102 -6.92 11.93 -12.87
C GLU A 102 -6.46 13.23 -12.20
N ASP A 103 -6.24 14.28 -13.00
CA ASP A 103 -5.78 15.59 -12.52
C ASP A 103 -4.55 15.59 -11.56
N GLY A 104 -3.75 14.52 -11.59
CA GLY A 104 -2.55 14.38 -10.75
C GLY A 104 -2.83 13.88 -9.33
N ALA A 105 -3.95 13.19 -9.11
CA ALA A 105 -4.27 12.51 -7.86
C ALA A 105 -4.92 11.15 -8.13
N ILE A 106 -4.92 10.27 -7.13
CA ILE A 106 -5.58 8.96 -7.23
C ILE A 106 -7.08 9.15 -7.00
N GLU A 107 -7.88 8.97 -8.05
CA GLU A 107 -9.35 9.11 -7.99
C GLU A 107 -10.05 7.77 -7.75
N HIS A 108 -9.44 6.65 -8.16
CA HIS A 108 -10.01 5.34 -7.93
C HIS A 108 -8.95 4.27 -7.65
N VAL A 109 -9.26 3.38 -6.70
CA VAL A 109 -8.42 2.22 -6.35
C VAL A 109 -9.24 0.94 -6.50
N THR A 110 -8.96 0.17 -7.55
CA THR A 110 -9.62 -1.10 -7.84
C THR A 110 -8.84 -2.23 -7.18
N TYR A 111 -9.52 -3.13 -6.46
CA TYR A 111 -8.89 -4.36 -5.94
C TYR A 111 -9.26 -5.56 -6.81
N ILE A 112 -8.22 -6.30 -7.22
CA ILE A 112 -8.33 -7.46 -8.09
C ILE A 112 -7.77 -8.67 -7.34
N ASP A 113 -8.66 -9.61 -7.03
CA ASP A 113 -8.37 -10.93 -6.48
C ASP A 113 -8.53 -11.97 -7.61
N ASP A 114 -7.61 -11.95 -8.56
CA ASP A 114 -7.60 -12.89 -9.69
C ASP A 114 -6.31 -13.72 -9.66
N ASP A 115 -6.46 -15.01 -9.34
CA ASP A 115 -5.35 -15.98 -9.27
C ASP A 115 -4.90 -16.42 -10.68
N GLU A 116 -5.69 -16.11 -11.73
CA GLU A 116 -5.38 -16.42 -13.14
C GLU A 116 -4.66 -15.26 -13.86
N ALA A 117 -4.68 -14.05 -13.30
CA ALA A 117 -4.01 -12.88 -13.84
C ALA A 117 -2.48 -13.08 -13.88
N GLU A 118 -1.86 -12.71 -15.00
CA GLU A 118 -0.39 -12.75 -15.16
C GLU A 118 0.27 -11.58 -14.39
N LEU A 119 0.21 -11.64 -13.06
CA LEU A 119 0.85 -10.69 -12.17
C LEU A 119 2.36 -10.98 -12.08
N THR A 120 3.16 -10.05 -12.57
CA THR A 120 4.60 -10.03 -12.37
C THR A 120 4.92 -9.03 -11.26
N ALA A 121 5.15 -9.52 -10.05
CA ALA A 121 5.49 -8.67 -8.91
C ALA A 121 6.64 -9.29 -8.11
N GLU A 122 7.58 -8.45 -7.66
CA GLU A 122 8.65 -8.88 -6.79
C GLU A 122 8.12 -8.95 -5.35
N PRO A 123 8.25 -10.09 -4.66
CA PRO A 123 7.87 -10.18 -3.26
C PRO A 123 8.76 -9.22 -2.44
N PRO A 124 8.22 -8.61 -1.38
CA PRO A 124 9.00 -7.73 -0.53
C PRO A 124 10.14 -8.49 0.17
N ASP A 125 11.19 -7.75 0.53
CA ASP A 125 12.40 -8.35 1.09
C ASP A 125 12.14 -8.88 2.50
N GLU A 126 12.65 -10.08 2.80
CA GLU A 126 12.52 -10.70 4.12
C GLU A 126 13.23 -9.90 5.22
N SER A 127 14.16 -9.02 4.84
CA SER A 127 14.87 -8.14 5.77
C SER A 127 13.97 -7.00 6.28
N GLU A 128 13.03 -6.52 5.45
CA GLU A 128 12.08 -5.46 5.82
C GLU A 128 10.92 -6.00 6.65
N LEU A 129 10.66 -7.32 6.60
CA LEU A 129 9.72 -8.01 7.49
C LEU A 129 10.02 -7.77 8.96
N ALA A 130 11.29 -7.80 9.37
CA ALA A 130 11.65 -7.66 10.77
C ALA A 130 11.21 -6.30 11.33
N GLU A 131 11.33 -5.24 10.52
CA GLU A 131 10.84 -3.92 10.86
C GLU A 131 9.31 -3.92 10.91
N TRP A 132 8.61 -4.53 9.95
CA TRP A 132 7.14 -4.60 9.90
C TRP A 132 6.48 -5.46 10.99
N PHE A 133 7.13 -6.56 11.41
CA PHE A 133 6.69 -7.37 12.55
C PHE A 133 6.79 -6.60 13.87
N ASP A 134 7.81 -5.76 14.05
CA ASP A 134 7.97 -4.89 15.24
C ASP A 134 6.75 -3.95 15.38
N TRP A 135 6.23 -3.41 14.28
CA TRP A 135 5.01 -2.59 14.27
C TRP A 135 3.72 -3.37 14.58
N ALA A 136 3.64 -4.67 14.23
CA ALA A 136 2.51 -5.52 14.60
C ALA A 136 2.53 -5.92 16.09
N GLU A 137 3.72 -5.97 16.70
CA GLU A 137 3.90 -6.15 18.13
C GLU A 137 3.60 -4.86 18.91
N TRP A 138 3.91 -3.69 18.36
CA TRP A 138 3.62 -2.38 18.95
C TRP A 138 2.11 -2.09 19.10
N ASP A 139 1.29 -2.50 18.12
CA ASP A 139 -0.18 -2.33 18.16
C ASP A 139 -0.87 -3.33 19.11
N ARG A 140 -0.20 -4.45 19.44
CA ARG A 140 -0.73 -5.44 20.39
C ARG A 140 -0.75 -4.93 21.83
N GLY A 141 -0.16 -3.77 22.11
CA GLY A 141 -0.19 -3.20 23.46
C GLY A 141 0.32 -4.21 24.48
N GLU A 142 1.42 -4.89 24.18
CA GLU A 142 2.20 -5.47 25.26
C GLU A 142 2.76 -4.30 26.04
N GLU A 143 2.01 -3.90 27.09
CA GLU A 143 2.57 -3.31 28.29
C GLU A 143 3.75 -4.21 28.66
N THR A 144 4.93 -3.85 28.15
CA THR A 144 6.20 -4.28 28.70
C THR A 144 6.20 -3.71 30.10
N THR A 145 5.51 -4.40 31.01
CA THR A 145 5.61 -4.17 32.43
C THR A 145 7.10 -4.30 32.68
N PRO A 146 7.82 -3.21 33.01
CA PRO A 146 9.17 -3.40 33.48
C PRO A 146 9.01 -4.23 34.73
N GLU A 147 9.44 -5.49 34.70
CA GLU A 147 9.69 -6.27 35.90
C GLU A 147 10.81 -5.54 36.65
N GLY A 148 10.43 -4.47 37.34
CA GLY A 148 11.27 -3.79 38.30
C GLY A 148 11.60 -4.81 39.38
N PRO A 149 12.87 -5.00 39.75
CA PRO A 149 13.26 -5.96 40.76
C PRO A 149 12.99 -5.38 42.16
N PHE A 150 11.74 -5.08 42.50
CA PHE A 150 11.35 -4.71 43.87
C PHE A 150 9.90 -5.12 44.16
N GLY A 151 9.76 -6.22 44.89
CA GLY A 151 8.50 -6.73 45.45
C GLY A 151 8.72 -8.05 46.18
#